data_AF-A0A9D1GVN9-F1
#
_entry.id   AF-A0A9D1GVN9-F1
#
_cell.length_a   1.000
_cell.length_b   1.000
_cell.length_c   1.000
_cell.angle_alpha   90.00
_cell.angle_beta   90.00
_cell.angle_gamma   90.00
#
_symmetry.space_group_name_H-M   'P 1'
#
loop_
_entity.id
_entity.type
_entity.pdbx_description
1 polymer ?
#
loop_
_entity_poly.entity_id
_entity_poly.type
_entity_poly.pdbx_seq_one_letter_code
_entity_poly.pdbx_strand_id
1 'polypeptide(L)'
;YAIMQAYAEGWELLEAADEVTQNVPEIFESWQEGTVIRSWLLELVVRALKDDHDLSEIRGYANDSGEGRWTIEAAIDLAVPVPAISSALFARFTSRQDESPAMKMIAAMRNQFGGHAVIAEEA
;
A
#
# COMPACT_ATOMS: atom_id res chain seq x y z
N TYR A 1 0.32 7.42 -8.70
CA TYR A 1 1.05 6.55 -7.75
C TYR A 1 0.69 6.90 -6.31
N ALA A 2 1.09 8.07 -5.79
CA ALA A 2 0.83 8.46 -4.40
C ALA A 2 -0.65 8.41 -3.99
N ILE A 3 -1.59 8.88 -4.82
CA ILE A 3 -3.02 8.89 -4.48
C ILE A 3 -3.59 7.46 -4.34
N MET A 4 -3.22 6.55 -5.25
CA MET A 4 -3.63 5.14 -5.14
C MET A 4 -3.09 4.51 -3.85
N GLN A 5 -1.83 4.80 -3.52
CA GLN A 5 -1.19 4.29 -2.31
C GLN A 5 -1.89 4.83 -1.05
N ALA A 6 -2.22 6.13 -1.02
CA ALA A 6 -2.92 6.74 0.10
C ALA A 6 -4.31 6.12 0.33
N TYR A 7 -5.05 5.81 -0.74
CA TYR A 7 -6.32 5.07 -0.60
C TYR A 7 -6.11 3.64 -0.09
N ALA A 8 -5.10 2.93 -0.57
CA ALA A 8 -4.82 1.56 -0.14
C ALA A 8 -4.38 1.48 1.33
N GLU A 9 -3.51 2.39 1.79
CA GLU A 9 -3.10 2.48 3.20
C GLU A 9 -4.29 2.86 4.09
N GLY A 10 -5.14 3.77 3.62
CA GLY A 10 -6.37 4.14 4.33
C GLY A 10 -7.37 2.98 4.42
N TRP A 11 -7.49 2.18 3.35
CA TRP A 11 -8.30 0.95 3.34
C TRP A 11 -7.82 -0.04 4.40
N GLU A 12 -6.53 -0.41 4.37
CA GLU A 12 -5.95 -1.36 5.33
C GLU A 12 -6.09 -0.87 6.78
N LEU A 13 -5.89 0.44 7.00
CA LEU A 13 -6.06 1.03 8.32
C LEU A 13 -7.51 0.96 8.81
N LEU A 14 -8.49 1.20 7.92
CA LEU A 14 -9.91 1.13 8.27
C LEU A 14 -10.36 -0.31 8.52
N GLU A 15 -9.86 -1.28 7.76
CA GLU A 15 -10.10 -2.71 7.98
C GLU A 15 -9.55 -3.16 9.35
N ALA A 16 -8.41 -2.61 9.78
CA ALA A 16 -7.84 -2.89 11.10
C ALA A 16 -8.53 -2.13 12.24
N ALA A 17 -9.37 -1.12 11.94
CA ALA A 17 -9.96 -0.20 12.90
C ALA A 17 -11.44 -0.54 13.19
N ASP A 18 -11.67 -1.72 13.78
CA ASP A 18 -13.01 -2.24 14.11
C ASP A 18 -13.91 -1.25 14.88
N GLU A 19 -13.32 -0.36 15.69
CA GLU A 19 -14.03 0.66 16.47
C GLU A 19 -14.63 1.79 15.63
N VAL A 20 -14.13 1.99 14.40
CA VAL A 20 -14.56 3.06 13.48
C VAL A 20 -15.70 2.56 12.60
N THR A 21 -15.56 1.36 12.03
CA THR A 21 -16.55 0.77 11.15
C THR A 21 -16.42 -0.74 11.10
N GLN A 22 -17.51 -1.39 10.68
CA GLN A 22 -17.54 -2.81 10.30
C GLN A 22 -17.84 -2.98 8.80
N ASN A 23 -17.90 -1.86 8.07
CA ASN A 23 -18.17 -1.83 6.63
C ASN A 23 -17.33 -0.71 5.98
N VAL A 24 -16.09 -1.02 5.64
CA VAL A 24 -15.17 -0.07 5.01
C VAL A 24 -15.65 0.36 3.61
N PRO A 25 -16.24 -0.50 2.76
CA PRO A 25 -16.80 -0.09 1.48
C PRO A 25 -17.83 1.04 1.54
N GLU A 26 -18.71 1.03 2.55
CA GLU A 26 -19.67 2.13 2.74
C GLU A 26 -19.00 3.47 3.05
N ILE A 27 -17.85 3.46 3.74
CA ILE A 27 -17.08 4.68 3.97
C ILE A 27 -16.57 5.25 2.64
N PHE A 28 -15.96 4.42 1.80
CA PHE A 28 -15.45 4.84 0.50
C PHE A 28 -16.58 5.33 -0.43
N GLU A 29 -17.76 4.69 -0.39
CA GLU A 29 -18.94 5.16 -1.11
C GLU A 29 -19.41 6.52 -0.58
N SER A 30 -19.47 6.71 0.73
CA SER A 30 -19.87 7.99 1.34
C SER A 30 -18.96 9.14 0.91
N TRP A 31 -17.68 8.87 0.65
CA TRP A 31 -16.73 9.88 0.22
C TRP A 31 -16.98 10.42 -1.18
N GLN A 32 -17.82 9.75 -1.99
CA GLN A 32 -18.23 10.24 -3.30
C GLN A 32 -19.14 11.46 -3.23
N GLU A 33 -19.68 11.81 -2.07
CA GLU A 33 -20.60 12.93 -1.89
C GLU A 33 -20.11 13.91 -0.83
N GLY A 34 -20.15 15.21 -1.13
CA GLY A 34 -19.83 16.28 -0.18
C GLY A 34 -18.38 16.39 0.29
N THR A 35 -17.50 15.44 -0.04
CA THR A 35 -16.08 15.50 0.35
C THR A 35 -15.19 16.22 -0.67
N VAL A 36 -13.99 16.61 -0.21
CA VAL A 36 -12.95 17.26 -1.04
C VAL A 36 -12.18 16.25 -1.91
N ILE A 37 -12.15 14.97 -1.52
CA ILE A 37 -11.34 13.94 -2.19
C ILE A 37 -12.05 13.24 -3.36
N ARG A 38 -13.28 13.69 -3.67
CA ARG A 38 -14.06 13.20 -4.81
C ARG A 38 -13.24 13.24 -6.09
N SER A 39 -13.16 12.09 -6.75
CA SER A 39 -12.33 11.92 -7.93
C SER A 39 -12.77 10.68 -8.70
N TRP A 40 -12.46 10.67 -10.00
CA TRP A 40 -12.66 9.49 -10.84
C TRP A 40 -11.95 8.24 -10.27
N LEU A 41 -10.79 8.41 -9.63
CA LEU A 41 -10.09 7.28 -9.02
C LEU A 41 -10.88 6.69 -7.83
N LEU A 42 -11.52 7.54 -7.00
CA LEU A 42 -12.41 7.07 -5.93
C LEU A 42 -13.63 6.32 -6.49
N GLU A 43 -14.17 6.76 -7.64
CA GLU A 43 -15.24 6.03 -8.33
C GLU A 43 -14.81 4.63 -8.76
N LEU A 44 -13.57 4.47 -9.23
CA LEU A 44 -13.02 3.16 -9.57
C LEU A 44 -12.84 2.25 -8.35
N VAL A 45 -12.39 2.80 -7.21
CA VAL A 45 -12.26 2.05 -5.95
C VAL A 45 -13.64 1.54 -5.51
N VAL A 46 -14.64 2.41 -5.45
CA VAL A 46 -16.00 2.01 -5.06
C VAL A 46 -16.60 0.99 -6.03
N ARG A 47 -16.30 1.08 -7.34
CA ARG A 47 -16.72 0.05 -8.29
C ARG A 47 -16.08 -1.30 -7.97
N ALA A 48 -14.76 -1.33 -7.74
CA ALA A 48 -14.07 -2.58 -7.38
C ALA A 48 -14.65 -3.21 -6.10
N LEU A 49 -14.94 -2.38 -5.09
CA LEU A 49 -15.53 -2.83 -3.82
C LEU A 49 -17.00 -3.28 -3.92
N LYS A 50 -17.71 -2.88 -4.97
CA LYS A 50 -19.06 -3.38 -5.26
C LYS A 50 -19.02 -4.76 -5.93
N ASP A 51 -17.99 -5.01 -6.72
CA ASP A 51 -17.78 -6.29 -7.38
C ASP A 51 -17.20 -7.33 -6.40
N ASP A 52 -16.27 -6.91 -5.53
CA ASP A 52 -15.60 -7.73 -4.52
C ASP A 52 -15.39 -6.91 -3.23
N HIS A 53 -16.22 -7.17 -2.21
CA HIS A 53 -16.36 -6.32 -1.00
C HIS A 53 -15.11 -6.31 -0.13
N ASP A 54 -14.40 -7.42 -0.04
CA ASP A 54 -13.20 -7.60 0.79
C ASP A 54 -11.92 -7.74 -0.06
N LEU A 55 -12.03 -7.57 -1.37
CA LEU A 55 -10.93 -7.74 -2.33
C LEU A 55 -10.32 -9.16 -2.28
N SER A 56 -11.10 -10.17 -1.87
CA SER A 56 -10.61 -11.54 -1.68
C SER A 56 -10.28 -12.28 -2.98
N GLU A 57 -10.80 -11.81 -4.13
CA GLU A 57 -10.52 -12.41 -5.44
C GLU A 57 -9.15 -11.98 -6.01
N ILE A 58 -8.52 -10.95 -5.42
CA ILE A 58 -7.25 -10.41 -5.91
C ILE A 58 -6.09 -10.68 -4.95
N ARG A 59 -4.96 -11.11 -5.52
CA ARG A 59 -3.70 -11.21 -4.75
C ARG A 59 -3.16 -9.81 -4.48
N GLY A 60 -2.63 -9.57 -3.27
CA GLY A 60 -1.89 -8.37 -2.88
C GLY A 60 -0.56 -8.18 -3.61
N TYR A 61 -0.59 -8.09 -4.94
CA TYR A 61 0.55 -7.96 -5.83
C TYR A 61 0.26 -6.86 -6.85
N ALA A 62 1.16 -5.88 -6.96
CA ALA A 62 0.96 -4.74 -7.86
C ALA A 62 2.04 -4.71 -8.96
N ASN A 63 1.62 -4.93 -10.21
CA ASN A 63 2.46 -4.66 -11.38
C ASN A 63 2.71 -3.16 -11.57
N ASP A 64 3.84 -2.83 -12.22
CA ASP A 64 4.12 -1.48 -12.71
C ASP A 64 4.45 -1.56 -14.19
N SER A 65 3.83 -0.69 -14.98
CA SER A 65 4.03 -0.58 -16.43
C SER A 65 5.26 0.25 -16.80
N GLY A 66 6.03 0.74 -15.81
CA GLY A 66 7.25 1.51 -15.98
C GLY A 66 7.11 3.02 -15.79
N GLU A 67 5.91 3.60 -15.87
CA GLU A 67 5.73 5.06 -15.77
C GLU A 67 6.13 5.59 -14.39
N GLY A 68 5.89 4.82 -13.34
CA GLY A 68 6.32 5.20 -11.98
C GLY A 68 7.83 5.20 -11.84
N ARG A 69 8.51 4.24 -12.48
CA ARG A 69 9.97 4.16 -12.50
C ARG A 69 10.56 5.34 -13.25
N TRP A 70 10.10 5.57 -14.47
CA TRP A 70 10.54 6.71 -15.29
C TRP A 70 10.29 8.04 -14.57
N THR A 71 9.16 8.18 -13.85
CA THR A 71 8.87 9.40 -13.06
C THR A 71 9.93 9.65 -11.99
N ILE A 72 10.38 8.62 -11.28
CA ILE A 72 11.41 8.76 -10.25
C ILE A 72 12.79 9.01 -10.86
N GLU A 73 13.13 8.32 -11.95
CA GLU A 73 14.38 8.55 -12.69
C GLU A 73 14.47 10.01 -13.15
N ALA A 74 13.41 10.52 -13.80
CA ALA A 74 13.34 11.92 -14.21
C ALA A 74 13.43 12.90 -13.02
N ALA A 75 12.79 12.57 -11.89
CA ALA A 75 12.87 13.41 -10.69
C ALA A 75 14.29 13.48 -10.12
N ILE A 76 15.04 12.37 -10.16
CA ILE A 76 16.45 12.33 -9.75
C ILE A 76 17.31 13.19 -10.69
N ASP A 77 17.16 13.01 -12.01
CA ASP A 77 17.92 13.74 -13.02
C ASP A 77 17.70 15.26 -12.93
N LEU A 78 16.48 15.67 -12.59
CA LEU A 78 16.09 17.07 -12.43
C LEU A 78 16.30 17.61 -11.01
N ALA A 79 16.76 16.78 -10.08
CA ALA A 79 16.89 17.10 -8.65
C ALA A 79 15.58 17.63 -8.02
N VAL A 80 14.43 17.07 -8.40
CA VAL A 80 13.11 17.43 -7.91
C VAL A 80 12.64 16.42 -6.84
N PRO A 81 12.28 16.86 -5.62
CA PRO A 81 11.83 15.95 -4.58
C PRO A 81 10.41 15.42 -4.85
N VAL A 82 10.26 14.10 -4.94
CA VAL A 82 8.97 13.41 -5.14
C VAL A 82 8.68 12.32 -4.09
N PRO A 83 8.84 12.60 -2.78
CA PRO A 83 8.86 11.56 -1.73
C PRO A 83 7.62 10.66 -1.72
N ALA A 84 6.41 11.22 -1.85
CA ALA A 84 5.17 10.45 -1.83
C ALA A 84 5.05 9.49 -3.03
N ILE A 85 5.51 9.91 -4.21
CA ILE A 85 5.51 9.06 -5.42
C ILE A 85 6.56 7.96 -5.26
N SER A 86 7.74 8.31 -4.74
CA SER A 86 8.81 7.33 -4.49
C SER A 86 8.37 6.24 -3.52
N SER A 87 7.83 6.62 -2.36
CA SER A 87 7.33 5.65 -1.38
C SER A 87 6.24 4.75 -1.98
N ALA A 88 5.32 5.31 -2.76
CA ALA A 88 4.27 4.55 -3.42
C ALA A 88 4.81 3.55 -4.47
N LEU A 89 5.92 3.84 -5.15
CA LEU A 89 6.55 2.86 -6.04
C LEU A 89 7.23 1.75 -5.25
N PHE A 90 7.98 2.09 -4.19
CA PHE A 90 8.67 1.10 -3.37
C PHE A 90 7.69 0.14 -2.66
N ALA A 91 6.51 0.62 -2.24
CA ALA A 91 5.45 -0.24 -1.71
C ALA A 91 5.03 -1.34 -2.71
N ARG A 92 4.98 -1.02 -4.01
CA ARG A 92 4.70 -2.01 -5.07
C ARG A 92 5.85 -2.98 -5.27
N PHE A 93 7.10 -2.60 -5.01
CA PHE A 93 8.22 -3.54 -5.07
C PHE A 93 8.21 -4.49 -3.88
N THR A 94 7.81 -4.01 -2.72
CA THR A 94 7.61 -4.86 -1.53
C THR A 94 6.54 -5.91 -1.79
N SER A 95 5.42 -5.58 -2.45
CA SER A 95 4.34 -6.55 -2.73
C SER A 95 4.72 -7.66 -3.71
N ARG A 96 5.90 -7.58 -4.34
CA ARG A 96 6.44 -8.64 -5.22
C ARG A 96 7.38 -9.60 -4.52
N GLN A 97 7.76 -9.28 -3.29
CA GLN A 97 8.62 -10.13 -2.48
C GLN A 97 7.72 -11.05 -1.67
N ASP A 98 7.82 -12.36 -1.92
CA ASP A 98 7.17 -13.35 -1.05
C ASP A 98 7.77 -13.28 0.37
N GLU A 99 9.08 -13.00 0.46
CA GLU A 99 9.80 -12.78 1.71
C GLU A 99 10.82 -11.65 1.56
N SER A 100 11.03 -10.86 2.61
CA SER A 100 11.99 -9.74 2.60
C SER A 100 13.35 -10.12 3.20
N PRO A 101 14.43 -10.21 2.39
CA PRO A 101 15.79 -10.43 2.89
C PRO A 101 16.28 -9.29 3.80
N ALA A 102 15.82 -8.06 3.53
CA ALA A 102 16.12 -6.91 4.36
C ALA A 102 15.55 -7.08 5.78
N MET A 103 14.30 -7.55 5.89
CA MET A 103 13.68 -7.81 7.19
C MET A 103 14.35 -8.99 7.92
N LYS A 104 14.78 -10.04 7.20
CA LYS A 104 15.61 -11.13 7.78
C LYS A 104 16.89 -10.58 8.40
N MET A 105 17.62 -9.72 7.69
CA MET A 105 18.84 -9.09 8.21
C MET A 105 18.54 -8.19 9.42
N ILE A 106 17.45 -7.41 9.38
CA ILE A 106 17.01 -6.58 10.52
C ILE A 106 16.69 -7.44 11.75
N ALA A 107 15.95 -8.54 11.58
CA ALA A 107 15.65 -9.46 12.67
C ALA A 107 16.91 -10.06 13.28
N ALA A 108 17.86 -10.49 12.44
CA ALA A 108 19.16 -11.00 12.88
C ALA A 108 19.95 -9.93 13.67
N MET A 109 20.06 -8.70 13.17
CA MET A 109 20.76 -7.62 13.88
C MET A 109 20.11 -7.33 15.23
N ARG A 110 18.78 -7.17 15.28
CA ARG A 110 18.02 -6.94 16.53
C ARG A 110 18.23 -8.06 17.54
N ASN A 111 18.32 -9.30 17.08
CA ASN A 111 18.66 -10.43 17.93
C ASN A 111 20.09 -10.31 18.48
N GLN A 112 21.07 -10.00 17.63
CA GLN A 112 22.48 -9.95 18.03
C GLN A 112 22.80 -8.84 19.05
N PHE A 113 22.29 -7.62 18.88
CA PHE A 113 22.60 -6.52 19.82
C PHE A 113 21.59 -6.38 20.97
N GLY A 114 20.35 -6.82 20.78
CA GLY A 114 19.25 -6.56 21.71
C GLY A 114 18.58 -7.81 22.29
N GLY A 115 18.99 -9.01 21.87
CA GLY A 115 18.38 -10.26 22.33
C GLY A 115 16.90 -10.44 21.90
N HIS A 116 16.42 -9.65 20.93
CA HIS A 116 15.05 -9.77 20.44
C HIS A 116 14.80 -11.16 19.83
N ALA A 117 13.64 -11.76 20.13
CA ALA A 117 13.25 -13.05 19.58
C ALA A 117 13.17 -13.01 18.03
N VAL A 118 13.55 -14.12 17.41
CA VAL A 118 13.45 -14.34 15.95
C VAL A 118 12.48 -15.48 15.71
N ILE A 119 11.67 -15.37 14.67
CA ILE A 119 10.79 -16.45 14.20
C ILE A 119 11.59 -17.23 13.15
N ALA A 120 11.78 -18.53 13.39
CA ALA A 120 12.41 -19.42 12.43
C ALA A 120 11.42 -19.76 11.31
N GLU A 121 11.92 -19.96 10.10
CA GLU A 121 11.12 -20.51 9.00
C GLU A 121 10.71 -21.95 9.38
N GLU A 122 9.41 -22.27 9.26
CA GLU A 122 8.97 -23.66 9.44
C GLU A 122 9.59 -24.52 8.32
N ALA A 123 10.18 -25.66 8.69
CA ALA A 123 10.95 -26.53 7.80
C ALA A 123 10.07 -27.37 6.86
#